data_AF-A0A6P0IN00-F1
#
_entry.id   AF-A0A6P0IN00-F1
#
_cell.length_a   1.000
_cell.length_b   1.000
_cell.length_c   1.000
_cell.angle_alpha   90.00
_cell.angle_beta   90.00
_cell.angle_gamma   90.00
#
_symmetry.space_group_name_H-M   'P 1'
#
loop_
_entity.id
_entity.type
_entity.pdbx_description
1 polymer ?
#
loop_
_entity_poly.entity_id
_entity_poly.type
_entity_poly.pdbx_seq_one_letter_code
_entity_poly.pdbx_strand_id
1 'polypeptide(L)' 'GVILDRRPGGYWGVRFSRGAFLIDSQYIELVQGENPNP' A
#
# COMPACT_ATOMS: atom_id res chain seq x y z
N GLY A 1 6.23 -0.07 -2.71
CA GLY A 1 6.24 1.38 -3.01
C GLY A 1 5.84 2.15 -1.77
N VAL A 2 5.54 3.44 -1.90
CA VAL A 2 4.97 4.26 -0.81
C VAL A 2 3.50 4.52 -1.10
N ILE A 3 2.63 4.29 -0.12
CA ILE A 3 1.21 4.64 -0.22
C ILE A 3 1.08 6.16 -0.18
N LEU A 4 0.45 6.75 -1.20
CA LEU A 4 0.19 8.19 -1.28
C LEU A 4 -1.20 8.53 -0.76
N ASP A 5 -2.21 7.79 -1.21
CA ASP A 5 -3.62 8.05 -0.92
C ASP A 5 -4.48 6.79 -1.03
N ARG A 6 -5.58 6.77 -0.28
CA ARG A 6 -6.66 5.77 -0.41
C ARG A 6 -7.83 6.40 -1.15
N ARG A 7 -8.27 5.77 -2.24
CA ARG A 7 -9.35 6.27 -3.09
C ARG A 7 -10.67 5.54 -2.83
N PRO A 8 -11.82 6.20 -3.07
CA PRO A 8 -13.10 5.52 -3.17
C PRO A 8 -13.02 4.36 -4.19
N GLY A 9 -13.75 3.27 -3.92
CA GLY A 9 -13.74 2.09 -4.79
C GLY A 9 -12.65 1.06 -4.48
N GLY A 10 -11.90 1.22 -3.38
CA GLY A 10 -10.96 0.20 -2.92
C GLY A 10 -9.58 0.25 -3.58
N TYR A 11 -9.23 1.37 -4.22
CA TYR A 11 -7.92 1.56 -4.84
C TYR A 11 -6.98 2.39 -3.95
N TRP A 12 -5.70 2.14 -4.12
CA TRP A 12 -4.62 2.85 -3.44
C TRP A 12 -3.69 3.46 -4.48
N GLY A 13 -3.37 4.74 -4.32
CA GLY A 13 -2.30 5.37 -5.07
C GLY A 13 -0.95 4.95 -4.48
N VAL A 14 -0.12 4.25 -5.25
CA VAL A 14 1.19 3.78 -4.79
C VAL A 14 2.30 4.33 -5.70
N ARG A 15 3.27 5.03 -5.09
CA ARG A 15 4.48 5.52 -5.75
C ARG A 15 5.56 4.45 -5.74
N PHE A 16 6.09 4.17 -6.92
CA PHE A 16 7.30 3.38 -7.16
C PHE A 16 8.39 4.28 -7.77
N SER A 17 9.60 3.76 -7.90
CA SER A 17 10.72 4.49 -8.49
C SER A 17 10.43 5.00 -9.91
N ARG A 18 9.62 4.28 -10.69
CA ARG A 18 9.32 4.60 -12.10
C ARG A 18 7.94 5.22 -12.35
N GLY A 19 7.12 5.46 -11.33
CA GLY A 19 5.73 5.88 -11.59
C GLY A 19 4.85 5.84 -10.36
N ALA A 20 3.65 6.39 -10.48
CA ALA A 20 2.58 6.20 -9.50
C ALA A 20 1.43 5.48 -10.19
N PHE A 21 0.89 4.46 -9.53
CA PHE A 21 -0.13 3.58 -10.10
C PHE A 21 -1.25 3.34 -9.08
N LEU A 22 -2.45 3.05 -9.59
CA LEU A 22 -3.57 2.60 -8.78
C LEU A 22 -3.45 1.09 -8.57
N ILE A 23 -3.53 0.66 -7.31
CA ILE A 23 -3.48 -0.75 -6.92
C ILE A 23 -4.79 -1.08 -6.19
N ASP A 24 -5.45 -2.15 -6.59
CA ASP A 24 -6.65 -2.65 -5.91
C ASP A 24 -6.28 -3.25 -4.54
N SER A 25 -7.12 -3.02 -3.53
CA SER A 25 -6.94 -3.53 -2.17
C SER A 25 -6.72 -5.04 -2.10
N GLN A 26 -7.26 -5.83 -3.05
CA GLN A 26 -7.05 -7.28 -3.09
C GLN A 26 -5.58 -7.69 -3.27
N TYR A 27 -4.72 -6.78 -3.77
CA TYR A 27 -3.29 -7.01 -3.98
C TYR A 27 -2.41 -6.40 -2.88
N ILE A 28 -2.99 -5.92 -1.78
CA ILE A 28 -2.27 -5.31 -0.66
C ILE A 28 -2.61 -6.07 0.62
N GLU A 29 -1.60 -6.57 1.30
CA GLU A 29 -1.74 -7.15 2.64
C GLU A 29 -1.08 -6.27 3.70
N LEU A 30 -1.68 -6.24 4.89
CA LEU A 30 -1.05 -5.59 6.05
C LEU A 30 0.04 -6.51 6.58
N VAL A 31 1.28 -6.03 6.53
CA VAL A 31 2.38 -6.68 7.23
C VAL A 31 2.28 -6.28 8.70
N GLN A 32 1.94 -7.22 9.58
CA GLN A 32 2.13 -7.02 11.02
C GLN A 32 3.63 -6.83 11.25
N GLY A 33 4.01 -5.66 11.76
CA GLY A 33 5.36 -5.48 12.25
C GLY A 33 5.61 -6.50 13.35
N GLU A 34 6.58 -7.38 13.15
CA GLU A 34 7.13 -8.16 14.26
C GLU A 34 7.53 -7.15 15.33
N ASN A 35 6.79 -7.10 16.44
CA ASN A 35 7.21 -6.31 17.60
C ASN A 35 8.55 -6.90 18.03
N PRO A 36 9.69 -6.21 17.85
CA PRO A 36 11.00 -6.79 18.13
C PRO A 36 11.29 -6.84 19.63
N ASN A 37 10.25 -6.74 20.48
CA ASN A 37 10.39 -6.72 21.93
C ASN A 37 9.34 -7.65 22.56
N PRO A 38 9.75 -8.83 23.06
CA PRO A 38 8.91 -9.72 23.86
C PRO A 38 8.54 -9.14 25.23
#